data_AF-A0A4Y5Z685-F1
#
_entry.id   AF-A0A4Y5Z685-F1
#
_cell.length_a   1.000
_cell.length_b   1.000
_cell.length_c   1.000
_cell.angle_alpha   90.00
_cell.angle_beta   90.00
_cell.angle_gamma   90.00
#
_symmetry.space_group_name_H-M   'P 1'
#
loop_
_entity.id
_entity.type
_entity.pdbx_description
1 polymer ?
#
loop_
_entity_poly.entity_id
_entity_poly.type
_entity_poly.pdbx_seq_one_letter_code
_entity_poly.pdbx_strand_id
1 'polypeptide(L)' 'MHTRPSIDSDLIALLSELLDAGFMLDDDPGFDEAVKVRDRGIGALSDVEREVYGREVRPVLEAYAQSRAEDAIHGCKPW' A
#
# COMPACT_ATOMS: atom_id res chain seq x y z
N MET A 1 26.71 -6.09 -4.67
CA MET A 1 25.79 -5.45 -5.64
C MET A 1 24.59 -4.98 -4.85
N HIS A 2 24.48 -3.68 -4.55
CA HIS A 2 23.31 -3.13 -3.84
C HIS A 2 22.26 -2.80 -4.90
N THR A 3 21.37 -3.74 -5.19
CA THR A 3 20.16 -3.45 -5.95
C THR A 3 19.31 -2.53 -5.09
N ARG A 4 19.14 -1.26 -5.51
CA ARG A 4 18.09 -0.40 -4.95
C ARG A 4 16.79 -1.21 -5.00
N PRO A 5 16.03 -1.31 -3.91
CA PRO A 5 14.67 -1.83 -4.03
C PRO A 5 14.00 -1.03 -5.13
N SER A 6 13.54 -1.71 -6.17
CA SER A 6 12.75 -1.10 -7.22
C SER A 6 11.53 -0.48 -6.54
N ILE A 7 11.10 0.70 -6.98
CA ILE A 7 9.93 1.40 -6.40
C ILE A 7 8.72 0.46 -6.31
N ASP A 8 8.57 -0.47 -7.26
CA ASP A 8 7.58 -1.53 -7.23
C ASP A 8 7.70 -2.50 -6.04
N SER A 9 8.91 -2.86 -5.61
CA SER A 9 9.11 -3.76 -4.46
C SER A 9 8.71 -3.11 -3.13
N ASP A 10 9.02 -1.83 -2.95
CA ASP A 10 8.58 -1.07 -1.76
C ASP A 10 7.06 -0.89 -1.75
N LEU A 11 6.47 -0.59 -2.92
CA LEU A 11 5.02 -0.46 -3.07
C LEU A 11 4.29 -1.78 -2.73
N ILE A 12 4.77 -2.91 -3.26
CA ILE A 12 4.18 -4.23 -3.00
C ILE A 12 4.29 -4.59 -1.51
N ALA A 13 5.43 -4.28 -0.87
CA ALA A 13 5.62 -4.52 0.55
C ALA A 13 4.62 -3.69 1.38
N LEU A 14 4.50 -2.39 1.11
CA LEU A 14 3.56 -1.51 1.80
C LEU A 14 2.11 -1.94 1.63
N LEU A 15 1.69 -2.31 0.42
CA LEU A 15 0.35 -2.84 0.18
C LEU A 15 0.10 -4.15 0.91
N SER A 16 1.10 -5.03 0.99
CA SER A 16 1.00 -6.29 1.73
C SER A 16 0.79 -6.02 3.23
N GLU A 17 1.58 -5.12 3.82
CA GLU A 17 1.44 -4.76 5.24
C GLU A 17 0.10 -4.07 5.53
N LEU A 18 -0.35 -3.17 4.66
CA LEU A 18 -1.63 -2.47 4.80
C LEU A 18 -2.80 -3.45 4.80
N LEU A 19 -2.82 -4.39 3.86
CA LEU A 19 -3.87 -5.40 3.73
C LEU A 19 -3.83 -6.41 4.90
N ASP A 20 -2.65 -6.86 5.32
CA ASP A 20 -2.49 -7.79 6.45
C ASP A 20 -2.89 -7.15 7.78
N ALA A 21 -2.61 -5.86 7.95
CA ALA A 21 -3.02 -5.08 9.12
C ALA A 21 -4.53 -4.75 9.13
N GLY A 22 -5.28 -5.10 8.09
CA GLY A 22 -6.72 -4.89 8.01
C GLY A 22 -7.12 -3.42 7.87
N PHE A 23 -6.24 -2.57 7.32
CA PHE A 23 -6.56 -1.17 7.01
C PHE A 23 -7.51 -1.02 5.83
N MET A 24 -7.68 -2.09 5.04
CA MET A 24 -8.65 -2.19 3.96
C MET A 24 -9.22 -3.61 3.98
N LEU A 25 -10.55 -3.70 3.98
CA LEU A 25 -11.33 -4.93 4.02
C LEU A 25 -11.83 -5.29 2.62
N ASP A 26 -12.31 -6.53 2.44
CA ASP A 26 -12.70 -7.01 1.10
C ASP A 26 -13.89 -6.26 0.48
N ASP A 27 -14.73 -5.65 1.32
CA ASP A 27 -15.86 -4.82 0.88
C ASP A 27 -15.47 -3.35 0.61
N ASP A 28 -14.24 -2.93 0.97
CA ASP A 28 -13.81 -1.55 0.77
C ASP A 28 -13.57 -1.24 -0.72
N PRO A 29 -13.99 -0.06 -1.19
CA PRO A 29 -13.69 0.36 -2.55
C PRO A 29 -12.18 0.47 -2.75
N GLY A 30 -11.65 -0.15 -3.81
CA GLY A 30 -10.22 -0.18 -4.06
C GLY A 30 -9.50 -1.44 -3.56
N PHE A 31 -10.16 -2.32 -2.78
CA PHE A 31 -9.51 -3.54 -2.26
C PHE A 31 -9.01 -4.46 -3.36
N ASP A 32 -9.86 -4.74 -4.35
CA ASP A 32 -9.49 -5.55 -5.52
C ASP A 32 -8.31 -4.94 -6.29
N GLU A 33 -8.29 -3.61 -6.46
CA GLU A 33 -7.18 -2.89 -7.08
C GLU A 33 -5.91 -2.99 -6.24
N ALA A 34 -5.99 -2.82 -4.92
CA ALA A 34 -4.86 -2.95 -4.00
C ALA A 34 -4.24 -4.36 -4.05
N VAL A 35 -5.08 -5.40 -4.02
CA VAL A 35 -4.66 -6.81 -4.18
C VAL A 35 -4.03 -7.03 -5.54
N LYS A 36 -4.62 -6.51 -6.61
CA LYS A 36 -4.09 -6.65 -7.98
C LYS A 36 -2.73 -5.97 -8.14
N VAL A 37 -2.53 -4.78 -7.57
CA VAL A 37 -1.24 -4.10 -7.58
C VAL A 37 -0.21 -4.86 -6.74
N ARG A 38 -0.58 -5.39 -5.58
CA ARG A 38 0.31 -6.23 -4.75
C ARG A 38 0.81 -7.45 -5.52
N ASP A 39 -0.10 -8.17 -6.20
CA ASP A 39 0.24 -9.45 -6.82
C ASP A 39 0.86 -9.31 -8.21
N ARG A 40 0.53 -8.26 -8.96
CA ARG A 40 0.88 -8.11 -10.38
C ARG A 40 1.53 -6.77 -10.74
N GLY A 41 1.62 -5.84 -9.81
CA GLY A 41 2.14 -4.49 -10.02
C GLY A 41 1.12 -3.53 -10.62
N ILE A 42 1.43 -2.22 -10.57
CA ILE A 42 0.50 -1.15 -11.00
C ILE A 42 0.20 -1.15 -12.50
N GLY A 43 1.08 -1.77 -13.29
CA GLY A 43 0.89 -1.97 -14.73
C GLY A 43 -0.22 -2.96 -15.08
N ALA A 44 -0.69 -3.76 -14.11
CA ALA A 44 -1.78 -4.71 -14.31
C ALA A 44 -3.18 -4.08 -14.23
N LEU A 45 -3.28 -2.81 -13.80
CA LEU A 45 -4.54 -2.06 -13.75
C LEU A 45 -4.90 -1.51 -15.12
N SER A 46 -6.18 -1.66 -15.50
CA SER A 46 -6.80 -0.88 -16.57
C SER A 46 -6.91 0.60 -16.19
N ASP A 47 -7.26 1.47 -17.14
CA ASP A 47 -7.37 2.91 -16.88
C ASP A 47 -8.44 3.25 -15.83
N VAL A 48 -9.57 2.53 -15.84
CA VAL A 48 -10.64 2.70 -14.85
C VAL A 48 -10.18 2.24 -13.47
N GLU A 49 -9.54 1.07 -13.38
CA GLU A 49 -9.00 0.54 -12.12
C GLU A 49 -7.89 1.44 -11.56
N ARG A 50 -7.07 2.05 -12.44
CA ARG A 50 -6.04 3.00 -12.02
C ARG A 50 -6.66 4.28 -11.44
N GLU A 51 -7.80 4.72 -11.96
CA GLU A 51 -8.56 5.84 -11.38
C GLU A 51 -9.10 5.47 -10.00
N VAL A 52 -9.70 4.29 -9.85
CA VAL A 52 -10.18 3.77 -8.54
C VAL A 52 -9.03 3.65 -7.56
N TYR A 53 -7.92 3.02 -7.96
CA TYR A 53 -6.71 2.92 -7.14
C TYR A 53 -6.19 4.29 -6.70
N GLY A 54 -6.14 5.25 -7.62
CA GLY A 54 -5.68 6.61 -7.32
C GLY A 54 -6.57 7.35 -6.34
N ARG A 55 -7.88 7.10 -6.38
CA ARG A 55 -8.88 7.79 -5.56
C ARG A 55 -9.08 7.14 -4.20
N GLU A 56 -9.13 5.81 -4.15
CA GLU A 56 -9.52 5.06 -2.96
C GLU A 56 -8.31 4.42 -2.25
N VAL A 57 -7.37 3.81 -2.99
CA VAL A 57 -6.23 3.08 -2.40
C VAL A 57 -5.07 4.02 -2.04
N ARG A 58 -4.71 4.92 -2.95
CA ARG A 58 -3.56 5.82 -2.79
C ARG A 58 -3.61 6.65 -1.50
N PRO A 59 -4.72 7.34 -1.14
CA PRO A 59 -4.75 8.12 0.10
C PRO A 59 -4.61 7.25 1.36
N VAL A 60 -5.17 6.03 1.37
CA VAL A 60 -5.03 5.10 2.51
C VAL A 60 -3.58 4.62 2.61
N LEU A 61 -2.95 4.31 1.49
CA LEU A 61 -1.54 3.91 1.43
C LEU A 61 -0.61 5.04 1.89
N GLU A 62 -0.86 6.28 1.46
CA GLU A 62 -0.10 7.46 1.89
C GLU A 62 -0.26 7.71 3.40
N ALA A 63 -1.48 7.59 3.93
CA ALA A 63 -1.74 7.72 5.37
C ALA A 63 -1.06 6.60 6.19
N TYR A 64 -1.07 5.37 5.69
CA TYR A 64 -0.38 4.24 6.33
C TYR A 64 1.14 4.44 6.34
N ALA A 65 1.72 4.84 5.21
CA ALA A 65 3.15 5.13 5.10
C ALA A 65 3.56 6.28 6.02
N GLN A 66 2.72 7.32 6.15
CA GLN A 66 2.96 8.42 7.06
C GLN A 66 2.89 7.97 8.53
N SER A 67 1.87 7.20 8.89
CA SER A 67 1.72 6.65 10.26
C SER A 67 2.93 5.79 10.65
N ARG A 68 3.46 4.97 9.72
CA ARG A 68 4.69 4.19 9.92
C ARG A 68 5.91 5.06 10.13
N ALA A 69 6.05 6.14 9.36
CA ALA A 69 7.13 7.09 9.53
C ALA A 69 7.06 7.79 10.89
N GLU A 70 5.86 8.18 11.33
CA GLU A 70 5.64 8.78 12.65
C GLU A 70 5.92 7.82 13.80
N ASP A 71 5.51 6.55 13.69
CA ASP A 71 5.77 5.52 14.72
C ASP A 71 7.28 5.19 14.81
N ALA A 72 7.98 5.16 13.67
CA ALA A 72 9.43 4.98 13.62
C ALA A 72 10.20 6.17 14.23
N ILE A 73 9.66 7.39 14.15
CA ILE A 73 10.27 8.60 14.74
C ILE A 73 9.92 8.72 16.23
N HIS A 74 8.70 8.37 16.62
CA HIS A 74 8.22 8.53 18.00
C HIS A 74 8.52 7.33 18.89
N GLY A 75 9.00 6.21 18.33
CA GLY A 75 9.49 5.07 19.08
C GLY A 75 8.56 4.73 20.24
N CYS A 76 7.35 4.27 19.93
CA CYS A 76 6.41 3.79 20.94
C CYS A 76 7.15 2.81 21.85
N LYS A 77 7.48 3.29 23.06
CA LYS A 77 8.08 2.47 24.11
C LYS A 77 7.19 1.23 24.27
N PRO A 78 7.75 0.02 24.29
CA PRO A 78 6.99 -1.13 24.71
C PRO A 78 6.52 -0.86 26.14
N TRP A 79 5.25 -1.15 26.36
CA TRP A 79 4.57 -1.07 27.64
C TRP A 79 5.26 -2.02 28.63
#